data_AF-A0A410PXV6-F1
#
_entry.id   AF-A0A410PXV6-F1
#
_cell.length_a   1.000
_cell.length_b   1.000
_cell.length_c   1.000
_cell.angle_alpha   90.00
_cell.angle_beta   90.00
_cell.angle_gamma   90.00
#
_symmetry.space_group_name_H-M   'P 1'
#
loop_
_entity.id
_entity.type
_entity.pdbx_description
1 polymer ?
#
loop_
_entity_poly.entity_id
_entity_poly.type
_entity_poly.pdbx_seq_one_letter_code
_entity_poly.pdbx_strand_id
1 'polypeptide(L)'
;MERKFKVIKGGMDSPLENSKQFISAYITDTRLMGVTGLYIHWGIEGENLSSDFHQFFYFDAEEYGFETYKSIIGNDIEEIAIIESALLGGLGGQKVKIAEKEACYLVQEYTKTNSELSLSLPKGKEEYEFILQKEADLSPKEQHDLMKKMCDTIHSDYQLINYFLMRCFGRDYYAAQFLANSLLPVDIYSDYPISTLCKNTIDSCDKGEHSYLCESLIESNGNYHIVVSEITVDSLRISDFKKGSEFKVSAAEAAMMLSRPEFITVYELETDSDDFIDGSLAEITTNAMMTIHENGRLFLAFNKNNDHVDKAVFRLNEDVYGMFYISDFGQMIIASYNVRSIQSLEMDLRKSPLKNYLSMTAKYEFKEPILYEFIQSDFDDFEDFLEFIRE
;
A
#
# COMPACT_ATOMS: atom_id res chain seq x y z
N MET A 1 -36.72 -9.06 -54.88
CA MET A 1 -37.09 -8.44 -53.59
C MET A 1 -35.86 -8.57 -52.69
N GLU A 2 -34.96 -7.59 -52.74
CA GLU A 2 -33.78 -7.56 -51.87
C GLU A 2 -34.22 -7.11 -50.46
N ARG A 3 -34.02 -7.97 -49.46
CA ARG A 3 -34.20 -7.60 -48.07
C ARG A 3 -33.01 -6.72 -47.65
N LYS A 4 -33.23 -5.41 -47.59
CA LYS A 4 -32.31 -4.46 -46.96
C LYS A 4 -32.36 -4.68 -45.45
N PHE A 5 -31.41 -5.45 -44.91
CA PHE A 5 -31.17 -5.46 -43.48
C PHE A 5 -30.48 -4.15 -43.08
N LYS A 6 -31.05 -3.44 -42.12
CA LYS A 6 -30.44 -2.26 -41.50
C LYS A 6 -29.54 -2.76 -40.38
N VAL A 7 -28.23 -2.63 -40.55
CA VAL A 7 -27.26 -2.89 -39.49
C VAL A 7 -27.46 -1.81 -38.41
N ILE A 8 -27.82 -2.24 -37.21
CA ILE A 8 -27.75 -1.40 -36.01
C ILE A 8 -26.33 -1.60 -35.46
N LYS A 9 -25.53 -0.54 -35.34
CA LYS A 9 -24.25 -0.61 -34.64
C LYS A 9 -24.56 -0.94 -33.17
N GLY A 10 -24.20 -2.14 -32.74
CA GLY A 10 -24.12 -2.48 -31.33
C GLY A 10 -22.81 -1.95 -30.77
N GLY A 11 -22.91 -0.99 -29.87
CA GLY A 11 -21.84 -0.35 -29.13
C GLY A 11 -22.45 0.85 -28.42
N MET A 12 -22.39 0.90 -27.10
CA MET A 12 -22.71 2.14 -26.38
C MET A 12 -21.81 3.22 -26.98
N ASP A 13 -22.41 4.31 -27.46
CA ASP A 13 -21.65 5.50 -27.81
C ASP A 13 -20.74 5.83 -26.63
N SER A 14 -19.49 6.18 -26.93
CA SER A 14 -18.49 6.41 -25.90
C SER A 14 -19.04 7.42 -24.89
N PRO A 15 -19.02 7.16 -23.56
CA PRO A 15 -19.51 8.09 -22.53
C PRO A 15 -18.71 9.41 -22.47
N LEU A 16 -17.82 9.65 -23.43
CA LEU A 16 -16.97 10.81 -23.62
C LEU A 16 -17.73 12.06 -24.07
N GLU A 17 -18.88 11.96 -24.73
CA GLU A 17 -19.65 13.13 -25.20
C GLU A 17 -20.68 13.67 -24.18
N ASN A 18 -20.97 12.90 -23.13
CA ASN A 18 -21.97 13.28 -22.12
C ASN A 18 -21.36 14.24 -21.08
N SER A 19 -22.16 15.22 -20.63
CA SER A 19 -21.76 16.15 -19.58
C SER A 19 -21.55 15.41 -18.26
N LYS A 20 -20.32 15.49 -17.74
CA LYS A 20 -19.93 14.93 -16.44
C LYS A 20 -20.06 15.99 -15.36
N GLN A 21 -20.88 15.73 -14.36
CA GLN A 21 -21.05 16.60 -13.19
C GLN A 21 -20.30 16.00 -12.00
N PHE A 22 -19.49 16.80 -11.32
CA PHE A 22 -18.81 16.35 -10.09
C PHE A 22 -19.83 16.07 -8.99
N ILE A 23 -19.74 14.88 -8.38
CA ILE A 23 -20.58 14.50 -7.22
C ILE A 23 -19.74 14.50 -5.94
N SER A 24 -18.63 13.76 -5.92
CA SER A 24 -17.76 13.67 -4.74
C SER A 24 -16.36 13.17 -5.09
N ALA A 25 -15.41 13.38 -4.18
CA ALA A 25 -14.08 12.79 -4.23
C ALA A 25 -13.50 12.61 -2.82
N TYR A 26 -12.59 11.65 -2.67
CA TYR A 26 -11.75 11.52 -1.50
C TYR A 26 -10.33 11.09 -1.89
N ILE A 27 -9.37 11.39 -1.02
CA ILE A 27 -7.96 10.94 -1.09
C ILE A 27 -7.62 10.18 0.18
N THR A 28 -6.72 9.20 0.11
CA THR A 28 -6.16 8.57 1.32
C THR A 28 -5.10 9.46 1.96
N ASP A 29 -5.02 9.45 3.28
CA ASP A 29 -4.02 10.22 4.06
C ASP A 29 -2.66 9.50 4.19
N THR A 30 -2.25 8.79 3.14
CA THR A 30 -1.11 7.87 3.14
C THR A 30 0.13 8.42 2.43
N ARG A 31 0.13 9.72 2.09
CA ARG A 31 1.19 10.37 1.29
C ARG A 31 2.57 10.24 1.91
N LEU A 32 2.67 10.13 3.24
CA LEU A 32 3.93 9.94 3.96
C LEU A 32 4.47 8.50 3.92
N MET A 33 3.63 7.53 3.52
CA MET A 33 4.06 6.17 3.14
C MET A 33 4.52 6.10 1.67
N GLY A 34 4.41 7.20 0.91
CA GLY A 34 4.85 7.30 -0.48
C GLY A 34 3.76 7.03 -1.51
N VAL A 35 2.58 6.60 -1.07
CA VAL A 35 1.48 6.21 -1.95
C VAL A 35 0.18 6.89 -1.55
N THR A 36 -0.68 7.21 -2.52
CA THR A 36 -2.02 7.76 -2.26
C THR A 36 -3.07 7.21 -3.22
N GLY A 37 -4.26 6.97 -2.68
CA GLY A 37 -5.43 6.53 -3.39
C GLY A 37 -6.45 7.63 -3.57
N LEU A 38 -6.75 8.00 -4.82
CA LEU A 38 -7.77 9.00 -5.16
C LEU A 38 -9.01 8.31 -5.73
N TYR A 39 -10.17 8.69 -5.24
CA TYR A 39 -11.46 8.33 -5.81
C TYR A 39 -12.21 9.57 -6.27
N ILE A 40 -12.81 9.52 -7.46
CA ILE A 40 -13.68 10.57 -7.98
C ILE A 40 -14.97 9.97 -8.50
N HIS A 41 -16.09 10.59 -8.13
CA HIS A 41 -17.44 10.21 -8.54
C HIS A 41 -18.07 11.33 -9.37
N TRP A 42 -18.48 10.98 -10.58
CA TRP A 42 -19.16 11.86 -11.52
C TRP A 42 -20.56 11.32 -11.82
N GLY A 43 -21.51 12.24 -11.99
CA GLY A 43 -22.78 11.96 -12.63
C GLY A 43 -22.64 12.17 -14.14
N ILE A 44 -23.14 11.24 -14.93
CA ILE A 44 -23.21 11.32 -16.38
C ILE A 44 -24.68 11.58 -16.77
N GLU A 45 -24.94 12.77 -17.31
CA GLU A 45 -26.24 13.08 -17.91
C GLU A 45 -26.23 12.71 -19.40
N GLY A 46 -27.11 11.78 -19.79
CA GLY A 46 -27.37 11.43 -21.19
C GLY A 46 -28.83 11.68 -21.58
N GLU A 47 -29.15 11.62 -22.87
CA GLU A 47 -30.48 11.97 -23.41
C GLU A 47 -31.66 11.16 -22.84
N ASN A 48 -31.42 9.98 -22.25
CA ASN A 48 -32.50 9.11 -21.75
C ASN A 48 -32.24 8.41 -20.40
N LEU A 49 -31.06 8.54 -19.79
CA LEU A 49 -30.75 8.02 -18.43
C LEU A 49 -29.60 8.82 -17.80
N SER A 50 -29.69 9.08 -16.49
CA SER A 50 -28.54 9.46 -15.68
C SER A 50 -27.81 8.19 -15.22
N SER A 51 -26.49 8.17 -15.34
CA SER A 51 -25.63 7.09 -14.84
C SER A 51 -24.57 7.67 -13.92
N ASP A 52 -24.00 6.84 -13.05
CA ASP A 52 -22.83 7.19 -12.26
C ASP A 52 -21.55 6.73 -12.96
N PHE A 53 -20.45 7.42 -12.66
CA PHE A 53 -19.11 7.08 -13.14
C PHE A 53 -18.10 7.25 -12.01
N HIS A 54 -17.52 6.13 -11.61
CA HIS A 54 -16.60 6.00 -10.50
C HIS A 54 -15.19 5.79 -11.04
N GLN A 55 -14.23 6.58 -10.59
CA GLN A 55 -12.85 6.50 -11.02
C GLN A 55 -11.93 6.35 -9.80
N PHE A 56 -10.97 5.44 -9.91
CA PHE A 56 -9.98 5.14 -8.89
C PHE A 56 -8.59 5.31 -9.48
N PHE A 57 -7.76 6.08 -8.78
CA PHE A 57 -6.39 6.38 -9.17
C PHE A 57 -5.46 5.97 -8.02
N TYR A 58 -4.36 5.33 -8.37
CA TYR A 58 -3.29 4.99 -7.47
C TYR A 58 -2.04 5.77 -7.87
N PHE A 59 -1.52 6.53 -6.92
CA PHE A 59 -0.35 7.38 -7.11
C PHE A 59 0.79 6.93 -6.20
N ASP A 60 1.97 6.78 -6.78
CA ASP A 60 3.24 6.53 -6.13
C ASP A 60 4.12 7.76 -6.30
N ALA A 61 4.60 8.32 -5.18
CA ALA A 61 5.37 9.54 -5.15
C ALA A 61 6.89 9.33 -5.30
N GLU A 62 7.36 8.08 -5.32
CA GLU A 62 8.78 7.74 -5.22
C GLU A 62 9.32 7.32 -6.59
N GLU A 63 8.68 6.33 -7.21
CA GLU A 63 9.21 5.63 -8.39
C GLU A 63 8.22 5.56 -9.55
N TYR A 64 6.92 5.37 -9.29
CA TYR A 64 5.96 4.95 -10.32
C TYR A 64 4.96 6.03 -10.74
N GLY A 65 4.91 7.18 -10.04
CA GLY A 65 4.04 8.30 -10.39
C GLY A 65 2.55 7.91 -10.38
N PHE A 66 1.81 8.35 -11.39
CA PHE A 66 0.49 7.80 -11.71
C PHE A 66 0.63 6.37 -12.26
N GLU A 67 0.44 5.39 -11.38
CA GLU A 67 0.72 3.98 -11.66
C GLU A 67 -0.51 3.23 -12.18
N THR A 68 -1.63 3.26 -11.43
CA THR A 68 -2.81 2.43 -11.72
C THR A 68 -4.10 3.25 -11.79
N TYR A 69 -4.95 2.91 -12.77
CA TYR A 69 -6.27 3.49 -12.97
C TYR A 69 -7.32 2.39 -13.16
N LYS A 70 -8.49 2.58 -12.54
CA LYS A 70 -9.69 1.73 -12.71
C LYS A 70 -10.93 2.61 -12.74
N SER A 71 -11.98 2.12 -13.39
CA SER A 71 -13.26 2.82 -13.43
C SER A 71 -14.45 1.87 -13.52
N ILE A 72 -15.62 2.36 -13.12
CA ILE A 72 -16.91 1.66 -13.19
C ILE A 72 -17.96 2.64 -13.69
N ILE A 73 -18.82 2.20 -14.61
CA ILE A 73 -20.03 2.92 -15.03
C ILE A 73 -21.25 2.23 -14.42
N GLY A 74 -22.14 3.03 -13.84
CA GLY A 74 -23.27 2.54 -13.05
C GLY A 74 -22.95 2.62 -11.56
N ASN A 75 -23.80 2.02 -10.74
CA ASN A 75 -23.80 2.20 -9.28
C ASN A 75 -23.91 0.83 -8.57
N ASP A 76 -23.16 -0.15 -9.07
CA ASP A 76 -23.04 -1.45 -8.41
C ASP A 76 -22.14 -1.31 -7.18
N ILE A 77 -22.76 -1.33 -6.00
CA ILE A 77 -22.08 -1.10 -4.73
C ILE A 77 -21.07 -2.21 -4.43
N GLU A 78 -21.34 -3.45 -4.84
CA GLU A 78 -20.44 -4.58 -4.59
C GLU A 78 -19.19 -4.48 -5.46
N GLU A 79 -19.37 -4.18 -6.76
CA GLU A 79 -18.24 -3.98 -7.68
C GLU A 79 -17.36 -2.80 -7.27
N ILE A 80 -17.97 -1.68 -6.86
CA ILE A 80 -17.28 -0.49 -6.33
C ILE A 80 -16.44 -0.86 -5.11
N ALA A 81 -17.02 -1.60 -4.16
CA ALA A 81 -16.32 -2.01 -2.94
C ALA A 81 -15.14 -2.95 -3.24
N ILE A 82 -15.28 -3.86 -4.22
CA ILE A 82 -14.21 -4.77 -4.63
C ILE A 82 -13.03 -4.00 -5.23
N ILE A 83 -13.27 -3.11 -6.20
CA ILE A 83 -12.19 -2.31 -6.81
C ILE A 83 -11.53 -1.40 -5.77
N GLU A 84 -12.33 -0.77 -4.92
CA GLU A 84 -11.83 0.10 -3.86
C GLU A 84 -10.93 -0.66 -2.89
N SER A 85 -11.37 -1.84 -2.42
CA SER A 85 -10.59 -2.70 -1.52
C SER A 85 -9.30 -3.19 -2.20
N ALA A 86 -9.38 -3.61 -3.46
CA ALA A 86 -8.24 -4.14 -4.20
C ALA A 86 -7.16 -3.07 -4.48
N LEU A 87 -7.56 -1.82 -4.74
CA LEU A 87 -6.62 -0.76 -5.11
C LEU A 87 -6.17 0.10 -3.92
N LEU A 88 -7.09 0.45 -3.03
CA LEU A 88 -6.86 1.47 -1.99
C LEU A 88 -6.85 0.87 -0.59
N GLY A 89 -7.34 -0.36 -0.45
CA GLY A 89 -7.54 -0.97 0.85
C GLY A 89 -6.23 -1.21 1.62
N GLY A 90 -5.19 -1.65 0.92
CA GLY A 90 -3.91 -2.05 1.54
C GLY A 90 -3.09 -0.87 2.07
N LEU A 91 -3.54 0.37 1.81
CA LEU A 91 -2.78 1.58 2.11
C LEU A 91 -2.78 1.97 3.61
N GLY A 92 -3.70 1.41 4.40
CA GLY A 92 -3.74 1.67 5.86
C GLY A 92 -4.09 3.11 6.25
N GLY A 93 -4.82 3.86 5.40
CA GLY A 93 -5.19 5.26 5.64
C GLY A 93 -6.69 5.54 5.72
N GLN A 94 -7.02 6.73 6.23
CA GLN A 94 -8.38 7.25 6.23
C GLN A 94 -8.72 7.91 4.90
N LYS A 95 -10.01 7.88 4.56
CA LYS A 95 -10.57 8.54 3.37
C LYS A 95 -10.93 9.98 3.70
N VAL A 96 -10.15 10.93 3.19
CA VAL A 96 -10.34 12.36 3.42
C VAL A 96 -11.04 12.99 2.22
N LYS A 97 -12.19 13.63 2.45
CA LYS A 97 -12.96 14.29 1.39
C LYS A 97 -12.20 15.47 0.81
N ILE A 98 -12.22 15.59 -0.52
CA ILE A 98 -11.59 16.69 -1.26
C ILE A 98 -12.55 17.30 -2.29
N ALA A 99 -12.27 18.54 -2.68
CA ALA A 99 -13.04 19.25 -3.70
C ALA A 99 -12.63 18.83 -5.12
N GLU A 100 -13.51 19.08 -6.11
CA GLU A 100 -13.25 18.80 -7.53
C GLU A 100 -11.91 19.38 -7.99
N LYS A 101 -11.63 20.65 -7.64
CA LYS A 101 -10.40 21.34 -8.01
C LYS A 101 -9.15 20.63 -7.48
N GLU A 102 -9.21 20.15 -6.24
CA GLU A 102 -8.11 19.41 -5.61
C GLU A 102 -7.90 18.04 -6.28
N ALA A 103 -8.99 17.32 -6.56
CA ALA A 103 -8.93 16.03 -7.26
C ALA A 103 -8.35 16.17 -8.67
N CYS A 104 -8.80 17.18 -9.43
CA CYS A 104 -8.28 17.45 -10.77
C CYS A 104 -6.79 17.84 -10.73
N TYR A 105 -6.40 18.66 -9.75
CA TYR A 105 -5.01 19.06 -9.55
C TYR A 105 -4.10 17.85 -9.34
N LEU A 106 -4.49 16.90 -8.48
CA LEU A 106 -3.70 15.69 -8.21
C LEU A 106 -3.49 14.84 -9.47
N VAL A 107 -4.55 14.58 -10.23
CA VAL A 107 -4.44 13.81 -11.49
C VAL A 107 -3.49 14.51 -12.47
N GLN A 108 -3.57 15.83 -12.57
CA GLN A 108 -2.69 16.63 -13.44
C GLN A 108 -1.24 16.67 -12.95
N GLU A 109 -1.03 16.76 -11.64
CA GLU A 109 0.30 16.81 -11.01
C GLU A 109 1.03 15.48 -11.21
N TYR A 110 0.41 14.34 -10.87
CA TYR A 110 1.03 13.04 -11.11
C TYR A 110 1.20 12.70 -12.59
N THR A 111 0.36 13.24 -13.48
CA THR A 111 0.60 13.14 -14.94
C THR A 111 1.86 13.88 -15.38
N LYS A 112 2.16 15.04 -14.76
CA LYS A 112 3.43 15.76 -14.98
C LYS A 112 4.60 14.95 -14.42
N THR A 113 4.46 14.38 -13.23
CA THR A 113 5.46 13.49 -12.61
C THR A 113 5.81 12.32 -13.52
N ASN A 114 4.83 11.63 -14.12
CA ASN A 114 5.13 10.57 -15.10
C ASN A 114 5.94 11.09 -16.28
N SER A 115 5.62 12.29 -16.77
CA SER A 115 6.35 12.90 -17.89
C SER A 115 7.80 13.23 -17.52
N GLU A 116 8.03 13.74 -16.30
CA GLU A 116 9.36 14.06 -15.76
C GLU A 116 10.20 12.79 -15.54
N LEU A 117 9.58 11.71 -15.07
CA LEU A 117 10.20 10.40 -14.86
C LEU A 117 10.26 9.53 -16.13
N SER A 118 9.76 10.02 -17.26
CA SER A 118 9.66 9.27 -18.53
C SER A 118 8.86 7.96 -18.41
N LEU A 119 7.84 7.94 -17.56
CA LEU A 119 6.92 6.84 -17.34
C LEU A 119 5.69 6.96 -18.26
N SER A 120 5.14 5.82 -18.69
CA SER A 120 3.85 5.79 -19.38
C SER A 120 2.70 6.02 -18.40
N LEU A 121 1.64 6.69 -18.86
CA LEU A 121 0.38 6.74 -18.12
C LEU A 121 -0.34 5.38 -18.15
N PRO A 122 -1.18 5.07 -17.14
CA PRO A 122 -1.98 3.86 -17.16
C PRO A 122 -2.99 3.87 -18.32
N LYS A 123 -3.45 2.68 -18.69
CA LYS A 123 -4.48 2.48 -19.72
C LYS A 123 -5.78 3.23 -19.37
N GLY A 124 -6.62 3.48 -20.38
CA GLY A 124 -7.91 4.16 -20.19
C GLY A 124 -7.80 5.69 -20.16
N LYS A 125 -6.75 6.26 -20.79
CA LYS A 125 -6.52 7.71 -20.83
C LYS A 125 -7.72 8.50 -21.31
N GLU A 126 -8.39 7.99 -22.34
CA GLU A 126 -9.61 8.55 -22.89
C GLU A 126 -10.66 8.85 -21.80
N GLU A 127 -10.74 8.03 -20.75
CA GLU A 127 -11.73 8.18 -19.69
C GLU A 127 -11.41 9.29 -18.68
N TYR A 128 -10.15 9.65 -18.49
CA TYR A 128 -9.72 10.71 -17.57
C TYR A 128 -9.12 11.93 -18.27
N GLU A 129 -9.02 11.94 -19.60
CA GLU A 129 -8.45 13.05 -20.36
C GLU A 129 -9.22 14.37 -20.16
N PHE A 130 -10.52 14.31 -19.92
CA PHE A 130 -11.32 15.50 -19.63
C PHE A 130 -10.91 16.18 -18.31
N ILE A 131 -10.38 15.43 -17.33
CA ILE A 131 -9.85 15.97 -16.07
C ILE A 131 -8.57 16.75 -16.35
N LEU A 132 -7.73 16.25 -17.26
CA LEU A 132 -6.48 16.90 -17.66
C LEU A 132 -6.71 18.25 -18.40
N GLN A 133 -7.91 18.47 -18.92
CA GLN A 133 -8.30 19.70 -19.62
C GLN A 133 -8.96 20.74 -18.71
N LYS A 134 -9.33 20.38 -17.47
CA LYS A 134 -9.95 21.31 -16.50
C LYS A 134 -8.92 22.28 -15.93
N GLU A 135 -9.36 23.51 -15.63
CA GLU A 135 -8.55 24.48 -14.90
C GLU A 135 -8.49 24.08 -13.41
N ALA A 136 -7.32 23.66 -12.94
CA ALA A 136 -7.15 23.09 -11.60
C ALA A 136 -5.96 23.67 -10.82
N ASP A 137 -5.40 24.82 -11.22
CA ASP A 137 -4.24 25.38 -10.54
C ASP A 137 -4.54 25.78 -9.09
N LEU A 138 -3.76 25.23 -8.17
CA LEU A 138 -3.80 25.55 -6.74
C LEU A 138 -2.72 26.57 -6.38
N SER A 139 -3.08 27.56 -5.58
CA SER A 139 -2.13 28.46 -4.92
C SER A 139 -1.23 27.70 -3.95
N PRO A 140 -0.05 28.23 -3.56
CA PRO A 140 0.84 27.57 -2.60
C PRO A 140 0.16 27.21 -1.26
N LYS A 141 -0.80 28.05 -0.82
CA LYS A 141 -1.59 27.76 0.38
C LYS A 141 -2.54 26.58 0.16
N GLU A 142 -3.26 26.55 -0.96
CA GLU A 142 -4.15 25.43 -1.30
C GLU A 142 -3.36 24.13 -1.46
N GLN A 143 -2.17 24.17 -2.07
CA GLN A 143 -1.28 23.00 -2.18
C GLN A 143 -0.84 22.49 -0.79
N HIS A 144 -0.47 23.41 0.11
CA HIS A 144 -0.10 23.04 1.47
C HIS A 144 -1.27 22.49 2.29
N ASP A 145 -2.47 23.04 2.13
CA ASP A 145 -3.67 22.55 2.80
C ASP A 145 -4.13 21.20 2.22
N LEU A 146 -3.93 20.96 0.92
CA LEU A 146 -4.13 19.65 0.30
C LEU A 146 -3.10 18.63 0.82
N MET A 147 -1.81 19.01 0.93
CA MET A 147 -0.78 18.13 1.50
C MET A 147 -1.16 17.66 2.92
N LYS A 148 -1.71 18.53 3.76
CA LYS A 148 -2.21 18.14 5.10
C LYS A 148 -3.35 17.13 5.04
N LYS A 149 -4.22 17.17 4.02
CA LYS A 149 -5.30 16.20 3.86
C LYS A 149 -4.79 14.83 3.43
N MET A 150 -3.67 14.80 2.73
CA MET A 150 -3.06 13.56 2.23
C MET A 150 -2.08 12.94 3.23
N CYS A 151 -1.79 13.59 4.35
CA CYS A 151 -0.87 13.09 5.36
C CYS A 151 -1.61 12.78 6.65
N ASP A 152 -1.33 11.61 7.23
CA ASP A 152 -1.73 11.29 8.59
C ASP A 152 -1.18 12.35 9.59
N THR A 153 -1.92 12.57 10.67
CA THR A 153 -1.55 13.57 11.65
C THR A 153 -0.38 13.06 12.48
N ILE A 154 0.68 13.86 12.55
CA ILE A 154 1.85 13.54 13.37
C ILE A 154 1.53 13.77 14.85
N HIS A 155 1.75 12.74 15.67
CA HIS A 155 1.45 12.76 17.11
C HIS A 155 2.66 12.52 18.01
N SER A 156 3.76 12.01 17.45
CA SER A 156 4.99 11.71 18.20
C SER A 156 6.25 12.00 17.40
N ASP A 157 7.38 12.10 18.11
CA ASP A 157 8.69 12.24 17.49
C ASP A 157 9.09 10.99 16.71
N TYR A 158 8.73 9.79 17.19
CA TYR A 158 9.06 8.54 16.50
C TYR A 158 8.36 8.44 15.16
N GLN A 159 7.06 8.73 15.12
CA GLN A 159 6.27 8.74 13.89
C GLN A 159 6.84 9.76 12.89
N LEU A 160 7.15 10.97 13.36
CA LEU A 160 7.74 12.03 12.55
C LEU A 160 9.09 11.60 11.94
N ILE A 161 9.99 11.05 12.77
CA ILE A 161 11.34 10.64 12.36
C ILE A 161 11.27 9.52 11.33
N ASN A 162 10.44 8.51 11.58
CA ASN A 162 10.31 7.38 10.67
C ASN A 162 9.77 7.83 9.31
N TYR A 163 8.68 8.62 9.27
CA TYR A 163 8.19 9.17 8.01
C TYR A 163 9.22 10.05 7.31
N PHE A 164 9.90 10.94 8.04
CA PHE A 164 10.91 11.81 7.48
C PHE A 164 12.05 11.01 6.81
N LEU A 165 12.57 9.99 7.49
CA LEU A 165 13.62 9.13 6.94
C LEU A 165 13.12 8.34 5.74
N MET A 166 11.90 7.79 5.77
CA MET A 166 11.30 7.14 4.59
C MET A 166 11.29 8.09 3.39
N ARG A 167 10.82 9.33 3.57
CA ARG A 167 10.77 10.33 2.48
C ARG A 167 12.16 10.69 1.96
N CYS A 168 13.15 10.83 2.85
CA CYS A 168 14.54 11.11 2.46
C CYS A 168 15.15 9.96 1.64
N PHE A 169 14.98 8.70 2.06
CA PHE A 169 15.52 7.53 1.35
C PHE A 169 14.74 7.20 0.07
N GLY A 170 13.43 7.43 0.06
CA GLY A 170 12.56 7.38 -1.12
C GLY A 170 12.75 8.55 -2.09
N ARG A 171 13.63 9.51 -1.77
CA ARG A 171 13.93 10.74 -2.54
C ARG A 171 12.74 11.67 -2.79
N ASP A 172 11.71 11.55 -1.98
CA ASP A 172 10.55 12.42 -1.97
C ASP A 172 10.79 13.63 -1.07
N TYR A 173 11.69 14.50 -1.53
CA TYR A 173 12.14 15.66 -0.76
C TYR A 173 11.03 16.69 -0.53
N TYR A 174 9.99 16.71 -1.36
CA TYR A 174 8.82 17.55 -1.14
C TYR A 174 8.10 17.17 0.17
N ALA A 175 7.84 15.88 0.37
CA ALA A 175 7.24 15.40 1.62
C ALA A 175 8.22 15.48 2.80
N ALA A 176 9.51 15.19 2.61
CA ALA A 176 10.51 15.37 3.66
C ALA A 176 10.57 16.84 4.14
N GLN A 177 10.53 17.79 3.21
CA GLN A 177 10.51 19.22 3.52
C GLN A 177 9.23 19.65 4.24
N PHE A 178 8.09 19.02 3.96
CA PHE A 178 6.83 19.28 4.65
C PHE A 178 6.90 18.92 6.15
N LEU A 179 7.63 17.86 6.50
CA LEU A 179 7.87 17.39 7.88
C LEU A 179 8.98 18.17 8.61
N ALA A 180 9.78 18.94 7.87
CA ALA A 180 10.88 19.72 8.40
C ALA A 180 10.54 21.20 8.58
N ASN A 181 11.41 21.90 9.29
CA ASN A 181 11.50 23.35 9.22
C ASN A 181 12.04 23.79 7.86
N SER A 182 11.57 24.93 7.34
CA SER A 182 11.77 25.38 5.95
C SER A 182 13.22 25.69 5.54
N LEU A 183 14.19 25.59 6.45
CA LEU A 183 15.61 25.87 6.20
C LEU A 183 16.49 24.62 6.25
N LEU A 184 15.90 23.45 6.45
CA LEU A 184 16.64 22.21 6.62
C LEU A 184 17.00 21.58 5.26
N PRO A 185 18.26 21.24 4.98
CA PRO A 185 18.62 20.45 3.82
C PRO A 185 18.13 19.01 4.01
N VAL A 186 17.10 18.61 3.27
CA VAL A 186 16.49 17.26 3.34
C VAL A 186 17.09 16.28 2.32
N ASP A 187 17.93 16.78 1.43
CA ASP A 187 18.54 16.07 0.30
C ASP A 187 19.94 15.52 0.61
N ILE A 188 20.32 15.40 1.89
CA ILE A 188 21.64 14.88 2.29
C ILE A 188 21.92 13.44 1.84
N TYR A 189 20.87 12.74 1.38
CA TYR A 189 20.91 11.39 0.82
C TYR A 189 20.73 11.36 -0.70
N SER A 190 20.94 12.48 -1.40
CA SER A 190 20.83 12.58 -2.86
C SER A 190 21.74 11.61 -3.64
N ASP A 191 22.84 11.19 -3.02
CA ASP A 191 23.82 10.29 -3.62
C ASP A 191 23.40 8.82 -3.55
N TYR A 192 22.38 8.48 -2.77
CA TYR A 192 21.83 7.13 -2.72
C TYR A 192 20.88 6.89 -3.91
N PRO A 193 20.79 5.66 -4.41
CA PRO A 193 19.64 5.24 -5.18
C PRO A 193 18.37 5.40 -4.33
N ILE A 194 17.21 5.47 -4.99
CA ILE A 194 15.93 5.35 -4.28
C ILE A 194 15.98 4.05 -3.48
N SER A 195 15.68 4.15 -2.19
CA SER A 195 15.87 3.08 -1.23
C SER A 195 14.67 2.94 -0.31
N THR A 196 14.29 1.71 -0.03
CA THR A 196 13.24 1.37 0.93
C THR A 196 13.81 1.36 2.34
N LEU A 197 13.15 2.04 3.29
CA LEU A 197 13.49 1.93 4.71
C LEU A 197 12.90 0.64 5.29
N CYS A 198 13.71 -0.41 5.43
CA CYS A 198 13.23 -1.71 5.93
C CYS A 198 13.02 -1.71 7.45
N LYS A 199 13.91 -1.04 8.18
CA LYS A 199 13.89 -0.95 9.65
C LYS A 199 14.58 0.33 10.09
N ASN A 200 14.09 0.92 11.19
CA ASN A 200 14.76 2.02 11.85
C ASN A 200 14.73 1.83 13.37
N THR A 201 15.85 2.07 14.03
CA THR A 201 15.97 2.11 15.49
C THR A 201 16.27 3.54 15.91
N ILE A 202 15.46 4.09 16.81
CA ILE A 202 15.56 5.47 17.30
C ILE A 202 15.93 5.43 18.79
N ASP A 203 17.13 5.91 19.10
CA ASP A 203 17.62 6.06 20.46
C ASP A 203 17.75 7.55 20.83
N SER A 204 17.49 7.91 22.09
CA SER A 204 17.72 9.28 22.56
C SER A 204 19.21 9.58 22.69
N CYS A 205 19.63 10.77 22.26
CA CYS A 205 21.01 11.25 22.37
C CYS A 205 21.24 12.07 23.65
N ASP A 206 22.44 11.99 24.21
CA ASP A 206 22.87 12.84 25.34
C ASP A 206 23.03 14.35 24.97
N LYS A 207 22.83 14.71 23.70
CA LYS A 207 23.05 16.07 23.16
C LYS A 207 21.94 17.06 23.49
N GLY A 208 20.79 16.61 24.00
CA GLY A 208 19.66 17.46 24.40
C GLY A 208 18.33 16.71 24.46
N GLU A 209 17.31 17.33 25.03
CA GLU A 209 15.93 16.85 24.87
C GLU A 209 15.54 16.87 23.39
N HIS A 210 14.84 15.84 22.91
CA HIS A 210 14.40 15.68 21.52
C HIS A 210 15.51 15.57 20.46
N SER A 211 16.71 15.14 20.86
CA SER A 211 17.76 14.71 19.93
C SER A 211 17.84 13.18 19.89
N TYR A 212 17.96 12.63 18.69
CA TYR A 212 17.88 11.19 18.44
C TYR A 212 19.02 10.69 17.54
N LEU A 213 19.48 9.47 17.83
CA LEU A 213 20.34 8.69 16.96
C LEU A 213 19.48 7.65 16.27
N CYS A 214 19.50 7.65 14.94
CA CYS A 214 18.72 6.74 14.12
C CYS A 214 19.65 5.77 13.42
N GLU A 215 19.42 4.46 13.58
CA GLU A 215 20.06 3.41 12.82
C GLU A 215 19.05 2.83 11.81
N SER A 216 19.23 3.22 10.55
CA SER A 216 18.32 2.87 9.45
C SER A 216 18.91 1.76 8.59
N LEU A 217 18.21 0.64 8.48
CA LEU A 217 18.48 -0.40 7.49
C LEU A 217 17.69 -0.08 6.23
N ILE A 218 18.40 0.20 5.14
CA ILE A 218 17.83 0.54 3.83
C ILE A 218 18.18 -0.53 2.79
N GLU A 219 17.28 -0.72 1.84
CA GLU A 219 17.44 -1.65 0.72
C GLU A 219 17.31 -0.90 -0.61
N SER A 220 18.18 -1.20 -1.55
CA SER A 220 18.07 -0.75 -2.95
C SER A 220 18.65 -1.80 -3.90
N ASN A 221 17.84 -2.24 -4.86
CA ASN A 221 18.24 -3.19 -5.91
C ASN A 221 18.95 -4.46 -5.36
N GLY A 222 18.43 -5.03 -4.27
CA GLY A 222 18.96 -6.18 -3.55
C GLY A 222 20.19 -5.90 -2.69
N ASN A 223 20.63 -4.64 -2.55
CA ASN A 223 21.75 -4.25 -1.70
C ASN A 223 21.26 -3.59 -0.42
N TYR A 224 21.84 -3.99 0.70
CA TYR A 224 21.48 -3.50 2.02
C TYR A 224 22.58 -2.62 2.61
N HIS A 225 22.16 -1.53 3.24
CA HIS A 225 23.05 -0.61 3.95
C HIS A 225 22.45 -0.23 5.29
N ILE A 226 23.31 -0.04 6.29
CA ILE A 226 22.95 0.63 7.52
C ILE A 226 23.47 2.06 7.45
N VAL A 227 22.58 3.01 7.72
CA VAL A 227 22.86 4.44 7.73
C VAL A 227 22.52 4.98 9.11
N VAL A 228 23.50 5.62 9.73
CA VAL A 228 23.34 6.26 11.04
C VAL A 228 23.09 7.74 10.83
N SER A 229 22.05 8.29 11.46
CA SER A 229 21.68 9.70 11.37
C SER A 229 21.48 10.31 12.74
N GLU A 230 21.82 11.59 12.90
CA GLU A 230 21.39 12.39 14.05
C GLU A 230 20.23 13.30 13.63
N ILE A 231 19.13 13.26 14.39
CA ILE A 231 17.94 14.06 14.12
C ILE A 231 17.54 14.81 15.39
N THR A 232 17.20 16.09 15.27
CA THR A 232 16.59 16.87 16.36
C THR A 232 15.20 17.31 15.98
N VAL A 233 14.25 17.15 16.91
CA VAL A 233 12.84 17.52 16.74
C VAL A 233 12.53 18.76 17.58
N ASP A 234 11.80 19.70 17.00
CA ASP A 234 11.21 20.84 17.71
C ASP A 234 9.75 20.98 17.29
N SER A 235 8.84 20.97 18.26
CA SER A 235 7.41 21.22 18.03
C SER A 235 6.79 20.31 16.95
N LEU A 236 7.14 19.01 16.98
CA LEU A 236 6.75 18.00 15.99
C LEU A 236 7.17 18.35 14.54
N ARG A 237 8.34 18.97 14.40
CA ARG A 237 9.03 19.18 13.13
C ARG A 237 10.51 18.86 13.23
N ILE A 238 11.09 18.38 12.14
CA ILE A 238 12.55 18.18 12.08
C ILE A 238 13.24 19.54 12.04
N SER A 239 14.14 19.77 13.00
CA SER A 239 14.86 21.04 13.19
C SER A 239 16.34 20.95 12.84
N ASP A 240 16.96 19.76 13.00
CA ASP A 240 18.33 19.47 12.57
C ASP A 240 18.41 18.02 12.07
N PHE A 241 19.24 17.80 11.06
CA PHE A 241 19.40 16.50 10.41
C PHE A 241 20.83 16.36 9.87
N LYS A 242 21.53 15.33 10.34
CA LYS A 242 22.93 15.08 9.99
C LYS A 242 23.14 13.61 9.68
N LYS A 243 23.76 13.35 8.53
CA LYS A 243 24.31 12.04 8.19
C LYS A 243 25.52 11.75 9.08
N GLY A 244 25.49 10.59 9.73
CA GLY A 244 26.60 10.02 10.48
C GLY A 244 27.38 9.03 9.62
N SER A 245 27.55 7.81 10.12
CA SER A 245 28.25 6.72 9.43
C SER A 245 27.33 5.90 8.51
N GLU A 246 27.93 5.22 7.53
CA GLU A 246 27.24 4.23 6.70
C GLU A 246 28.09 2.96 6.57
N PHE A 247 27.44 1.82 6.41
CA PHE A 247 28.12 0.55 6.14
C PHE A 247 27.24 -0.38 5.33
N LYS A 248 27.84 -1.08 4.37
CA LYS A 248 27.17 -2.13 3.59
C LYS A 248 27.00 -3.37 4.47
N VAL A 249 25.84 -4.01 4.39
CA VAL A 249 25.58 -5.30 5.02
C VAL A 249 25.19 -6.34 3.97
N SER A 250 25.47 -7.59 4.26
CA SER A 250 25.05 -8.72 3.44
C SER A 250 23.55 -8.99 3.58
N ALA A 251 22.97 -9.68 2.60
CA ALA A 251 21.57 -10.11 2.68
C ALA A 251 21.30 -11.00 3.91
N ALA A 252 22.28 -11.83 4.31
CA ALA A 252 22.18 -12.66 5.50
C ALA A 252 22.15 -11.81 6.79
N GLU A 253 23.02 -10.80 6.92
CA GLU A 253 22.99 -9.88 8.06
C GLU A 253 21.69 -9.07 8.11
N ALA A 254 21.21 -8.58 6.96
CA ALA A 254 19.93 -7.89 6.86
C ALA A 254 18.76 -8.79 7.29
N ALA A 255 18.74 -10.05 6.83
CA ALA A 255 17.76 -11.04 7.26
C ALA A 255 17.81 -11.27 8.78
N MET A 256 18.99 -11.36 9.38
CA MET A 256 19.14 -11.46 10.84
C MET A 256 18.58 -10.22 11.57
N MET A 257 18.77 -9.02 11.02
CA MET A 257 18.26 -7.78 11.62
C MET A 257 16.74 -7.61 11.51
N LEU A 258 16.15 -8.21 10.47
CA LEU A 258 14.72 -8.23 10.17
C LEU A 258 14.01 -9.46 10.77
N SER A 259 14.80 -10.45 11.23
CA SER A 259 14.32 -11.69 11.84
C SER A 259 13.36 -11.40 13.00
N ARG A 260 12.28 -12.18 13.01
CA ARG A 260 11.18 -12.04 13.97
C ARG A 260 10.41 -13.35 14.06
N PRO A 261 9.69 -13.57 15.17
CA PRO A 261 8.82 -14.72 15.27
C PRO A 261 7.74 -14.74 14.19
N GLU A 262 7.39 -15.95 13.74
CA GLU A 262 6.25 -16.20 12.87
C GLU A 262 5.38 -17.29 13.49
N PHE A 263 4.09 -17.00 13.60
CA PHE A 263 3.10 -17.90 14.17
C PHE A 263 2.26 -18.44 13.03
N ILE A 264 2.20 -19.76 12.89
CA ILE A 264 1.53 -20.44 11.80
C ILE A 264 0.44 -21.36 12.33
N THR A 265 -0.72 -21.36 11.67
CA THR A 265 -1.75 -22.39 11.84
C THR A 265 -2.03 -23.03 10.49
N VAL A 266 -2.01 -24.36 10.47
CA VAL A 266 -2.25 -25.18 9.27
C VAL A 266 -3.65 -25.77 9.34
N TYR A 267 -4.35 -25.74 8.22
CA TYR A 267 -5.65 -26.32 8.02
C TYR A 267 -5.64 -27.23 6.80
N GLU A 268 -6.35 -28.35 6.90
CA GLU A 268 -6.84 -29.08 5.74
C GLU A 268 -8.09 -28.37 5.20
N LEU A 269 -8.13 -28.17 3.87
CA LEU A 269 -9.17 -27.44 3.16
C LEU A 269 -10.03 -28.42 2.35
N GLU A 270 -11.26 -28.65 2.79
CA GLU A 270 -12.21 -29.60 2.20
C GLU A 270 -13.08 -28.97 1.09
N THR A 271 -12.52 -28.09 0.28
CA THR A 271 -13.18 -27.51 -0.91
C THR A 271 -12.16 -27.08 -1.96
N ASP A 272 -12.53 -27.24 -3.23
CA ASP A 272 -11.76 -26.86 -4.43
C ASP A 272 -12.37 -25.66 -5.16
N SER A 273 -13.38 -25.00 -4.57
CA SER A 273 -14.07 -23.88 -5.21
C SER A 273 -13.33 -22.58 -4.97
N ASP A 274 -12.49 -22.19 -5.94
CA ASP A 274 -11.71 -20.96 -5.86
C ASP A 274 -12.57 -19.71 -5.65
N ASP A 275 -13.66 -19.56 -6.42
CA ASP A 275 -14.58 -18.43 -6.28
C ASP A 275 -15.16 -18.32 -4.85
N PHE A 276 -15.46 -19.45 -4.22
CA PHE A 276 -15.98 -19.48 -2.86
C PHE A 276 -14.90 -19.14 -1.83
N ILE A 277 -13.70 -19.68 -2.00
CA ILE A 277 -12.55 -19.41 -1.12
C ILE A 277 -12.19 -17.93 -1.18
N ASP A 278 -12.03 -17.39 -2.39
CA ASP A 278 -11.59 -16.02 -2.62
C ASP A 278 -12.65 -15.03 -2.17
N GLY A 279 -13.93 -15.29 -2.44
CA GLY A 279 -15.04 -14.50 -1.92
C GLY A 279 -15.09 -14.51 -0.39
N SER A 280 -14.90 -15.67 0.23
CA SER A 280 -14.87 -15.78 1.70
C SER A 280 -13.66 -15.09 2.33
N LEU A 281 -12.49 -15.18 1.69
CA LEU A 281 -11.29 -14.48 2.14
C LEU A 281 -11.47 -12.98 1.99
N ALA A 282 -12.00 -12.48 0.87
CA ALA A 282 -12.25 -11.05 0.68
C ALA A 282 -13.15 -10.44 1.77
N GLU A 283 -14.12 -11.20 2.31
CA GLU A 283 -14.94 -10.77 3.45
C GLU A 283 -14.14 -10.63 4.76
N ILE A 284 -13.18 -11.54 5.00
CA ILE A 284 -12.40 -11.62 6.25
C ILE A 284 -11.18 -10.70 6.20
N THR A 285 -10.50 -10.70 5.06
CA THR A 285 -9.32 -9.92 4.75
C THR A 285 -9.76 -8.69 3.98
N THR A 286 -10.47 -7.79 4.67
CA THR A 286 -10.71 -6.45 4.14
C THR A 286 -9.36 -5.93 3.68
N ASN A 287 -9.19 -5.74 2.37
CA ASN A 287 -7.99 -5.20 1.75
C ASN A 287 -6.76 -6.12 1.61
N ALA A 288 -6.94 -7.44 1.41
CA ALA A 288 -5.79 -8.28 1.08
C ALA A 288 -5.28 -8.08 -0.36
N MET A 289 -3.96 -8.03 -0.52
CA MET A 289 -3.31 -8.20 -1.82
C MET A 289 -3.13 -9.68 -2.09
N MET A 290 -3.48 -10.14 -3.29
CA MET A 290 -3.28 -11.53 -3.73
C MET A 290 -2.07 -11.63 -4.67
N THR A 291 -1.17 -12.57 -4.40
CA THR A 291 -0.08 -12.96 -5.29
C THR A 291 -0.20 -14.43 -5.66
N ILE A 292 -0.01 -14.74 -6.95
CA ILE A 292 -0.04 -16.11 -7.47
C ILE A 292 1.39 -16.66 -7.43
N HIS A 293 1.53 -17.86 -6.88
CA HIS A 293 2.77 -18.64 -6.82
C HIS A 293 2.60 -19.94 -7.62
N GLU A 294 3.67 -20.72 -7.78
CA GLU A 294 3.63 -21.94 -8.59
C GLU A 294 2.68 -23.01 -8.02
N ASN A 295 2.66 -23.15 -6.69
CA ASN A 295 1.91 -24.20 -5.98
C ASN A 295 0.70 -23.67 -5.19
N GLY A 296 0.25 -22.45 -5.50
CA GLY A 296 -0.90 -21.85 -4.81
C GLY A 296 -0.94 -20.33 -4.86
N ARG A 297 -1.75 -19.74 -4.00
CA ARG A 297 -1.96 -18.27 -3.92
C ARG A 297 -1.81 -17.75 -2.50
N LEU A 298 -1.17 -16.60 -2.36
CA LEU A 298 -0.91 -15.92 -1.10
C LEU A 298 -1.75 -14.63 -1.02
N PHE A 299 -2.49 -14.48 0.07
CA PHE A 299 -3.21 -13.26 0.42
C PHE A 299 -2.50 -12.56 1.58
N LEU A 300 -2.06 -11.33 1.35
CA LEU A 300 -1.43 -10.46 2.34
C LEU A 300 -2.45 -9.47 2.86
N ALA A 301 -2.90 -9.66 4.11
CA ALA A 301 -3.77 -8.71 4.79
C ALA A 301 -2.92 -7.68 5.54
N PHE A 302 -3.14 -6.40 5.25
CA PHE A 302 -2.46 -5.27 5.90
C PHE A 302 -3.22 -4.77 7.12
N ASN A 303 -2.53 -4.07 8.01
CA ASN A 303 -3.18 -3.33 9.09
C ASN A 303 -4.04 -2.20 8.52
N LYS A 304 -5.09 -1.82 9.24
CA LYS A 304 -6.01 -0.75 8.81
C LYS A 304 -5.47 0.66 9.07
N ASN A 305 -4.32 0.76 9.73
CA ASN A 305 -3.69 2.00 10.12
C ASN A 305 -2.16 1.86 10.07
N ASN A 306 -1.48 3.01 10.07
CA ASN A 306 -0.02 3.10 10.06
C ASN A 306 0.59 3.21 11.47
N ASP A 307 -0.09 2.69 12.51
CA ASP A 307 0.36 2.80 13.91
C ASP A 307 1.75 2.17 14.14
N HIS A 308 2.17 1.26 13.26
CA HIS A 308 3.50 0.63 13.32
C HIS A 308 4.64 1.65 13.08
N VAL A 309 4.35 2.79 12.45
CA VAL A 309 5.29 3.90 12.23
C VAL A 309 5.58 4.67 13.53
N ASP A 310 4.67 4.68 14.50
CA ASP A 310 4.85 5.31 15.82
C ASP A 310 5.58 4.38 16.81
N LYS A 311 6.76 3.90 16.41
CA LYS A 311 7.61 3.04 17.24
C LYS A 311 9.06 3.50 17.19
N ALA A 312 9.71 3.41 18.35
CA ALA A 312 11.16 3.59 18.44
C ALA A 312 11.93 2.56 17.61
N VAL A 313 11.38 1.34 17.46
CA VAL A 313 11.86 0.35 16.50
C VAL A 313 10.79 0.13 15.45
N PHE A 314 10.95 0.79 14.32
CA PHE A 314 10.10 0.64 13.15
C PHE A 314 10.59 -0.52 12.28
N ARG A 315 9.65 -1.26 11.70
CA ARG A 315 9.90 -2.22 10.62
C ARG A 315 8.78 -2.11 9.60
N LEU A 316 9.15 -2.03 8.32
CA LEU A 316 8.19 -1.92 7.22
C LEU A 316 7.23 -3.11 7.19
N ASN A 317 7.76 -4.30 7.42
CA ASN A 317 6.99 -5.54 7.37
C ASN A 317 6.04 -5.75 8.56
N GLU A 318 6.03 -4.85 9.55
CA GLU A 318 5.01 -4.83 10.62
C GLU A 318 3.67 -4.26 10.14
N ASP A 319 3.60 -3.73 8.93
CA ASP A 319 2.34 -3.34 8.30
C ASP A 319 1.47 -4.55 7.91
N VAL A 320 2.07 -5.73 7.76
CA VAL A 320 1.33 -6.98 7.49
C VAL A 320 0.64 -7.47 8.76
N TYR A 321 -0.69 -7.45 8.74
CA TYR A 321 -1.54 -7.99 9.80
C TYR A 321 -1.54 -9.53 9.80
N GLY A 322 -1.65 -10.13 8.62
CA GLY A 322 -1.78 -11.57 8.45
C GLY A 322 -1.56 -12.03 7.02
N MET A 323 -1.26 -13.31 6.88
CA MET A 323 -1.02 -13.97 5.61
C MET A 323 -1.91 -15.20 5.52
N PHE A 324 -2.51 -15.44 4.36
CA PHE A 324 -3.28 -16.65 4.06
C PHE A 324 -2.72 -17.26 2.79
N TYR A 325 -2.14 -18.44 2.90
CA TYR A 325 -1.66 -19.20 1.76
C TYR A 325 -2.63 -20.35 1.48
N ILE A 326 -3.16 -20.40 0.27
CA ILE A 326 -4.01 -21.47 -0.23
C ILE A 326 -3.16 -22.28 -1.19
N SER A 327 -2.81 -23.49 -0.78
CA SER A 327 -2.07 -24.45 -1.60
C SER A 327 -3.00 -25.17 -2.57
N ASP A 328 -2.50 -25.47 -3.76
CA ASP A 328 -3.21 -26.30 -4.75
C ASP A 328 -3.39 -27.76 -4.28
N PHE A 329 -2.73 -28.15 -3.18
CA PHE A 329 -2.75 -29.49 -2.61
C PHE A 329 -3.71 -29.65 -1.42
N GLY A 330 -4.63 -28.69 -1.22
CA GLY A 330 -5.68 -28.80 -0.21
C GLY A 330 -5.25 -28.38 1.20
N GLN A 331 -4.16 -27.61 1.33
CA GLN A 331 -3.78 -26.96 2.57
C GLN A 331 -4.11 -25.46 2.55
N MET A 332 -4.62 -24.98 3.68
CA MET A 332 -4.70 -23.56 3.98
C MET A 332 -3.80 -23.24 5.16
N ILE A 333 -2.84 -22.35 4.95
CA ILE A 333 -1.89 -21.94 5.96
C ILE A 333 -2.14 -20.47 6.28
N ILE A 334 -2.36 -20.15 7.55
CA ILE A 334 -2.39 -18.77 8.01
C ILE A 334 -1.16 -18.47 8.83
N ALA A 335 -0.61 -17.27 8.66
CA ALA A 335 0.56 -16.81 9.38
C ALA A 335 0.42 -15.36 9.84
N SER A 336 1.06 -15.05 10.96
CA SER A 336 1.22 -13.68 11.43
C SER A 336 2.48 -13.55 12.28
N TYR A 337 3.02 -12.34 12.35
CA TYR A 337 4.23 -12.04 13.11
C TYR A 337 3.97 -11.74 14.59
N ASN A 338 2.71 -11.82 15.02
CA ASN A 338 2.37 -11.64 16.43
C ASN A 338 1.22 -12.57 16.87
N VAL A 339 1.29 -13.00 18.13
CA VAL A 339 0.35 -13.95 18.75
C VAL A 339 -1.10 -13.46 18.72
N ARG A 340 -1.32 -12.15 18.88
CA ARG A 340 -2.69 -11.59 18.95
C ARG A 340 -3.35 -11.61 17.58
N SER A 341 -2.61 -11.24 16.53
CA SER A 341 -3.08 -11.26 15.16
C SER A 341 -3.36 -12.68 14.70
N ILE A 342 -2.46 -13.66 14.90
CA ILE A 342 -2.76 -15.06 14.52
C ILE A 342 -4.03 -15.59 15.20
N GLN A 343 -4.22 -15.29 16.50
CA GLN A 343 -5.43 -15.67 17.22
C GLN A 343 -6.68 -14.99 16.67
N SER A 344 -6.56 -13.75 16.20
CA SER A 344 -7.67 -13.04 15.55
C SER A 344 -7.98 -13.63 14.18
N LEU A 345 -6.97 -13.93 13.35
CA LEU A 345 -7.16 -14.61 12.06
C LEU A 345 -7.89 -15.94 12.22
N GLU A 346 -7.46 -16.77 13.18
CA GLU A 346 -8.14 -18.03 13.51
C GLU A 346 -9.60 -17.81 13.93
N MET A 347 -9.87 -16.76 14.71
CA MET A 347 -11.21 -16.42 15.16
C MET A 347 -12.08 -15.94 14.00
N ASP A 348 -11.51 -15.19 13.05
CA ASP A 348 -12.21 -14.67 11.89
C ASP A 348 -12.56 -15.81 10.92
N LEU A 349 -11.65 -16.76 10.68
CA LEU A 349 -11.95 -18.00 9.94
C LEU A 349 -13.06 -18.83 10.61
N ARG A 350 -13.08 -18.90 11.96
CA ARG A 350 -14.13 -19.62 12.68
C ARG A 350 -15.51 -18.97 12.58
N LYS A 351 -15.58 -17.68 12.22
CA LYS A 351 -16.82 -16.93 12.03
C LYS A 351 -17.25 -16.87 10.57
N SER A 352 -16.36 -17.23 9.64
CA SER A 352 -16.59 -17.10 8.21
C SER A 352 -17.31 -18.32 7.61
N PRO A 353 -17.78 -18.21 6.34
CA PRO A 353 -18.34 -19.34 5.60
C PRO A 353 -17.37 -20.53 5.46
N LEU A 354 -16.05 -20.27 5.48
CA LEU A 354 -15.01 -21.31 5.34
C LEU A 354 -14.93 -22.26 6.53
N LYS A 355 -15.46 -21.89 7.70
CA LYS A 355 -15.38 -22.70 8.91
C LYS A 355 -15.73 -24.18 8.72
N ASN A 356 -16.75 -24.47 7.90
CA ASN A 356 -17.24 -25.84 7.70
C ASN A 356 -16.35 -26.68 6.77
N TYR A 357 -15.37 -26.05 6.12
CA TYR A 357 -14.44 -26.65 5.17
C TYR A 357 -13.00 -26.66 5.71
N LEU A 358 -12.79 -26.22 6.95
CA LEU A 358 -11.48 -26.06 7.55
C LEU A 358 -11.31 -26.97 8.76
N SER A 359 -10.36 -27.89 8.65
CA SER A 359 -9.94 -28.79 9.72
C SER A 359 -8.54 -28.39 10.18
N MET A 360 -8.43 -27.77 11.36
CA MET A 360 -7.13 -27.34 11.89
C MET A 360 -6.27 -28.55 12.24
N THR A 361 -5.12 -28.70 11.58
CA THR A 361 -4.22 -29.84 11.73
C THR A 361 -3.08 -29.55 12.70
N ALA A 362 -2.49 -28.35 12.62
CA ALA A 362 -1.30 -28.02 13.41
C ALA A 362 -1.15 -26.52 13.71
N LYS A 363 -0.28 -26.22 14.69
CA LYS A 363 0.11 -24.86 15.09
C LYS A 363 1.59 -24.81 15.43
N TYR A 364 2.24 -23.73 15.00
CA TYR A 364 3.67 -23.55 15.16
C TYR A 364 4.04 -22.13 15.57
N GLU A 365 5.15 -22.04 16.29
CA GLU A 365 5.89 -20.79 16.54
C GLU A 365 7.31 -21.00 16.03
N PHE A 366 7.70 -20.19 15.06
CA PHE A 366 9.06 -20.15 14.54
C PHE A 366 9.75 -18.88 15.05
N LYS A 367 11.06 -18.98 15.28
CA LYS A 367 11.87 -17.81 15.67
C LYS A 367 12.15 -16.87 14.51
N GLU A 368 12.08 -17.40 13.29
CA GLU A 368 12.33 -16.70 12.04
C GLU A 368 11.17 -17.02 11.08
N PRO A 369 10.81 -16.13 10.14
CA PRO A 369 9.76 -16.42 9.17
C PRO A 369 10.16 -17.57 8.23
N ILE A 370 9.26 -18.52 8.01
CA ILE A 370 9.48 -19.70 7.18
C ILE A 370 8.40 -19.90 6.10
N LEU A 371 7.24 -19.22 6.19
CA LEU A 371 6.14 -19.44 5.24
C LEU A 371 6.60 -19.16 3.80
N TYR A 372 7.35 -18.09 3.58
CA TYR A 372 7.87 -17.76 2.25
C TYR A 372 8.87 -18.80 1.72
N GLU A 373 9.66 -19.43 2.59
CA GLU A 373 10.57 -20.51 2.20
C GLU A 373 9.78 -21.72 1.70
N PHE A 374 8.71 -22.07 2.41
CA PHE A 374 7.79 -23.12 1.96
C PHE A 374 7.14 -22.80 0.61
N ILE A 375 6.60 -21.59 0.45
CA ILE A 375 5.93 -21.15 -0.79
C ILE A 375 6.90 -21.20 -2.00
N GLN A 376 8.18 -20.98 -1.77
CA GLN A 376 9.24 -21.02 -2.81
C GLN A 376 9.87 -22.41 -2.96
N SER A 377 9.45 -23.39 -2.18
CA SER A 377 9.97 -24.75 -2.21
C SER A 377 9.15 -25.65 -3.14
N ASP A 378 9.72 -26.81 -3.47
CA ASP A 378 9.06 -27.85 -4.27
C ASP A 378 8.20 -28.80 -3.42
N PHE A 379 7.88 -28.44 -2.17
CA PHE A 379 7.07 -29.27 -1.27
C PHE A 379 5.57 -28.99 -1.44
N ASP A 380 4.79 -30.06 -1.54
CA ASP A 380 3.33 -30.00 -1.65
C ASP A 380 2.64 -29.91 -0.27
N ASP A 381 3.31 -30.41 0.78
CA ASP A 381 2.81 -30.47 2.14
C ASP A 381 3.75 -29.73 3.11
N PHE A 382 3.16 -28.92 4.00
CA PHE A 382 3.91 -28.12 4.94
C PHE A 382 4.66 -28.94 6.00
N GLU A 383 4.09 -30.06 6.47
CA GLU A 383 4.76 -30.92 7.45
C GLU A 383 5.96 -31.62 6.82
N ASP A 384 5.84 -32.10 5.59
CA ASP A 384 6.96 -32.69 4.84
C ASP A 384 8.11 -31.68 4.68
N PHE A 385 7.79 -30.41 4.38
CA PHE A 385 8.77 -29.32 4.36
C PHE A 385 9.44 -29.12 5.73
N LEU A 386 8.66 -29.11 6.82
CA LEU A 386 9.18 -28.96 8.18
C LEU A 386 10.08 -30.13 8.60
N GLU A 387 9.79 -31.36 8.16
CA GLU A 387 10.65 -32.51 8.40
C GLU A 387 11.99 -32.36 7.68
N PHE A 388 11.98 -31.89 6.43
CA PHE A 388 13.19 -31.67 5.63
C PHE A 388 14.13 -30.63 6.26
N ILE A 389 13.62 -29.48 6.69
CA ILE A 389 14.48 -28.40 7.25
C ILE A 389 14.98 -28.69 8.68
N ARG A 390 14.47 -29.75 9.32
CA ARG A 390 14.95 -30.21 10.63
C ARG A 390 16.15 -31.15 10.54
N GLU A 391 16.39 -31.76 9.39
CA GLU A 391 17.60 -32.56 9.09
C GLU A 391 18.80 -31.67 8.76
#